data_AF-A0AA86P0B5-F1
#
_entry.id   AF-A0AA86P0B5-F1
#
_cell.length_a   1.000
_cell.length_b   1.000
_cell.length_c   1.000
_cell.angle_alpha   90.00
_cell.angle_beta   90.00
_cell.angle_gamma   90.00
#
_symmetry.space_group_name_H-M   'P 1'
#
loop_
_entity.id
_entity.type
_entity.pdbx_description
1 polymer ?
#
loop_
_entity_poly.entity_id
_entity_poly.type
_entity_poly.pdbx_seq_one_letter_code
_entity_poly.pdbx_strand_id
1 'polypeptide(L)'
;MHIKIYLIGSFMGVKVTEATTVRELVEIILARYQVPIEYAKMCTIVAKKGTEYGITLQHSELIQNYQTCILYFRIIQFFGKELIEQLNPMYIQMAQLQMHKLVTSSLWLTDQNTACSLAAYQCAIEFGPYNGQQFGFVNNTISTLLSAEFIDKKKQIQQDVINKWKEYSEQGLVETKQKAIVNYLQTAAEWVPQFGTYVINCYLLNQDYQVIGTECFLSVAKDKCIITSLTNQVLAYSDWSDTDLQISPRDNKRFTLKINNKNFEFQCENIAKFQPIIEWQKSQSYNDLISIDSTQQNDEQLISPTTCIESEQICEQIEEV
;
A
#
# COMPACT_ATOMS: atom_id res chain seq x y z
N MET A 1 -6.24 -3.62 27.95
CA MET A 1 -4.92 -4.21 27.60
C MET A 1 -4.18 -3.30 26.63
N HIS A 2 -2.85 -3.42 26.50
CA HIS A 2 -2.12 -2.77 25.40
C HIS A 2 -1.68 -3.82 24.39
N ILE A 3 -1.89 -3.54 23.11
CA ILE A 3 -1.46 -4.40 22.00
C ILE A 3 -0.42 -3.66 21.15
N LYS A 4 0.48 -4.42 20.53
CA LYS A 4 1.48 -3.90 19.60
C LYS A 4 0.97 -4.09 18.16
N ILE A 5 0.83 -3.00 17.42
CA ILE A 5 0.47 -3.02 16.00
C ILE A 5 1.68 -2.59 15.17
N TYR A 6 2.02 -3.38 14.16
CA TYR A 6 3.10 -3.09 13.23
C TYR A 6 2.58 -2.34 12.01
N LEU A 7 3.22 -1.22 11.71
CA LEU A 7 3.08 -0.50 10.45
C LEU A 7 4.33 -0.78 9.59
N ILE A 8 4.40 -0.22 8.40
CA ILE A 8 5.58 -0.37 7.56
C ILE A 8 6.72 0.45 8.17
N GLY A 9 7.82 -0.24 8.55
CA GLY A 9 9.01 0.36 9.15
C GLY A 9 8.86 0.84 10.60
N SER A 10 7.70 0.63 11.24
CA SER A 10 7.46 1.10 12.61
C SER A 10 6.43 0.23 13.35
N PHE A 11 6.21 0.52 14.63
CA PHE A 11 5.15 -0.09 15.41
C PHE A 11 4.58 0.93 16.40
N MET A 12 3.36 0.67 16.87
CA MET A 12 2.71 1.47 17.91
C MET A 12 2.03 0.58 18.95
N GLY A 13 2.03 1.05 20.20
CA GLY A 13 1.21 0.48 21.27
C GLY A 13 -0.16 1.13 21.28
N VAL A 14 -1.23 0.33 21.29
CA VAL A 14 -2.62 0.82 21.36
C VAL A 14 -3.30 0.22 22.57
N LYS A 15 -3.97 1.06 23.36
CA LYS A 15 -4.83 0.60 24.45
C LYS A 15 -6.16 0.13 23.85
N VAL A 16 -6.55 -1.10 24.16
CA VAL A 16 -7.81 -1.70 23.70
C VAL A 16 -8.56 -2.34 24.87
N THR A 17 -9.87 -2.45 24.73
CA THR A 17 -10.79 -3.14 25.64
C THR A 17 -11.18 -4.50 25.05
N GLU A 18 -11.93 -5.30 25.80
CA GLU A 18 -12.48 -6.58 25.32
C GLU A 18 -13.48 -6.40 24.16
N ALA A 19 -14.14 -5.24 24.13
CA ALA A 19 -15.10 -4.88 23.09
C ALA A 19 -14.46 -4.22 21.86
N THR A 20 -13.16 -3.90 21.88
CA THR A 20 -12.52 -3.19 20.76
C THR A 20 -12.52 -4.03 19.49
N THR A 21 -13.17 -3.49 18.46
CA THR A 21 -13.26 -4.06 17.12
C THR A 21 -12.03 -3.71 16.28
N VAL A 22 -11.84 -4.44 15.18
CA VAL A 22 -10.84 -4.13 14.16
C VAL A 22 -11.05 -2.74 13.57
N ARG A 23 -12.31 -2.34 13.33
CA ARG A 23 -12.64 -1.01 12.82
C ARG A 23 -12.18 0.11 13.75
N GLU A 24 -12.54 0.04 15.02
CA GLU A 24 -12.14 1.06 16.01
C GLU A 24 -10.62 1.15 16.12
N LEU A 25 -9.92 0.01 16.07
CA LEU A 25 -8.45 0.00 16.06
C LEU A 25 -7.88 0.69 14.82
N VAL A 26 -8.44 0.44 13.63
CA VAL A 26 -8.06 1.13 12.39
C VAL A 26 -8.30 2.63 12.51
N GLU A 27 -9.45 3.06 12.99
CA GLU A 27 -9.81 4.47 13.18
C GLU A 27 -8.84 5.17 14.15
N ILE A 28 -8.46 4.51 15.27
CA ILE A 28 -7.44 5.03 16.20
C ILE A 28 -6.09 5.24 15.51
N ILE A 29 -5.68 4.31 14.64
CA ILE A 29 -4.43 4.41 13.88
C ILE A 29 -4.52 5.60 12.92
N LEU A 30 -5.57 5.68 12.11
CA LEU A 30 -5.76 6.77 11.15
C LEU A 30 -5.76 8.14 11.82
N ALA A 31 -6.51 8.30 12.91
CA ALA A 31 -6.57 9.54 13.68
C ALA A 31 -5.18 9.97 14.20
N ARG A 32 -4.34 9.03 14.64
CA ARG A 32 -2.97 9.33 15.10
C ARG A 32 -2.09 9.87 13.98
N TYR A 33 -2.30 9.42 12.75
CA TYR A 33 -1.58 9.89 11.56
C TYR A 33 -2.29 11.04 10.86
N GLN A 34 -3.34 11.63 11.45
CA GLN A 34 -4.13 12.71 10.86
C GLN A 34 -4.72 12.33 9.50
N VAL A 35 -5.04 11.04 9.33
CA VAL A 35 -5.76 10.54 8.17
C VAL A 35 -7.25 10.53 8.50
N PRO A 36 -8.13 11.06 7.61
CA PRO A 36 -9.58 11.03 7.83
C PRO A 36 -10.10 9.61 8.04
N ILE A 37 -11.07 9.45 8.95
CA ILE A 37 -11.59 8.13 9.35
C ILE A 37 -12.32 7.41 8.22
N GLU A 38 -12.76 8.13 7.19
CA GLU A 38 -13.40 7.61 5.98
C GLU A 38 -12.47 6.66 5.20
N TYR A 39 -11.15 6.78 5.38
CA TYR A 39 -10.17 5.84 4.83
C TYR A 39 -10.16 4.49 5.56
N ALA A 40 -10.86 4.34 6.69
CA ALA A 40 -10.91 3.08 7.43
C ALA A 40 -11.41 1.92 6.57
N LYS A 41 -12.38 2.17 5.66
CA LYS A 41 -12.90 1.14 4.74
C LYS A 41 -11.86 0.57 3.79
N MET A 42 -10.75 1.28 3.57
CA MET A 42 -9.64 0.84 2.69
C MET A 42 -8.51 0.18 3.47
N CYS A 43 -8.64 0.09 4.80
CA CYS A 43 -7.62 -0.39 5.70
C CYS A 43 -8.14 -1.57 6.51
N THR A 44 -7.22 -2.40 6.99
CA THR A 44 -7.56 -3.50 7.91
C THR A 44 -6.36 -3.88 8.77
N ILE A 45 -6.58 -4.85 9.65
CA ILE A 45 -5.55 -5.54 10.42
C ILE A 45 -5.36 -6.94 9.85
N VAL A 46 -4.10 -7.31 9.65
CA VAL A 46 -3.68 -8.67 9.32
C VAL A 46 -3.07 -9.29 10.57
N ALA A 47 -3.64 -10.40 11.03
CA ALA A 47 -3.13 -11.19 12.13
C ALA A 47 -2.26 -12.35 11.62
N LYS A 48 -1.07 -12.53 12.18
CA LYS A 48 -0.16 -13.63 11.85
C LYS A 48 0.22 -14.41 13.10
N LYS A 49 0.11 -15.73 13.06
CA LYS A 49 0.48 -16.61 14.18
C LYS A 49 1.65 -17.51 13.77
N GLY A 50 2.82 -17.33 14.39
CA GLY A 50 4.01 -18.12 14.06
C GLY A 50 4.42 -18.02 12.58
N THR A 51 4.57 -19.16 11.91
CA THR A 51 4.91 -19.25 10.48
C THR A 51 3.70 -19.26 9.56
N GLU A 52 2.47 -19.24 10.10
CA GLU A 52 1.22 -19.24 9.35
C GLU A 52 1.12 -18.01 8.44
N TYR A 53 0.29 -18.11 7.41
CA TYR A 53 0.02 -16.98 6.53
C TYR A 53 -0.76 -15.89 7.27
N GLY A 54 -0.62 -14.64 6.81
CA GLY A 54 -1.35 -13.52 7.40
C GLY A 54 -2.84 -13.64 7.11
N ILE A 55 -3.66 -13.58 8.15
CA ILE A 55 -5.13 -13.60 8.06
C ILE A 55 -5.63 -12.17 8.17
N THR A 56 -6.28 -11.67 7.13
CA THR A 56 -6.97 -10.39 7.21
C THR A 56 -8.23 -10.51 8.06
N LEU A 57 -8.37 -9.58 8.99
CA LEU A 57 -9.51 -9.52 9.90
C LEU A 57 -10.64 -8.68 9.31
N GLN A 58 -11.88 -9.09 9.57
CA GLN A 58 -13.07 -8.30 9.27
C GLN A 58 -13.22 -7.18 10.30
N HIS A 59 -13.78 -6.05 9.86
CA HIS A 59 -13.95 -4.85 10.70
C HIS A 59 -14.77 -5.09 11.98
N SER A 60 -15.72 -6.03 11.95
CA SER A 60 -16.56 -6.41 13.09
C SER A 60 -15.90 -7.35 14.09
N GLU A 61 -14.73 -7.92 13.77
CA GLU A 61 -14.06 -8.86 14.66
C GLU A 61 -13.45 -8.16 15.87
N LEU A 62 -13.47 -8.84 17.02
CA LEU A 62 -12.90 -8.34 18.26
C LEU A 62 -11.40 -8.64 18.31
N ILE A 63 -10.61 -7.61 18.62
CA ILE A 63 -9.14 -7.69 18.68
C ILE A 63 -8.66 -8.64 19.79
N GLN A 64 -9.45 -8.79 20.86
CA GLN A 64 -9.12 -9.71 21.95
C GLN A 64 -8.93 -11.17 21.50
N ASN A 65 -9.59 -11.58 20.40
CA ASN A 65 -9.49 -12.93 19.87
C ASN A 65 -8.11 -13.23 19.25
N TYR A 66 -7.26 -12.19 19.09
CA TYR A 66 -6.00 -12.24 18.35
C TYR A 66 -4.79 -11.88 19.21
N GLN A 67 -4.89 -11.96 20.54
CA GLN A 67 -3.81 -11.62 21.49
C GLN A 67 -2.51 -12.41 21.29
N THR A 68 -2.60 -13.63 20.74
CA THR A 68 -1.42 -14.48 20.46
C THR A 68 -0.81 -14.23 19.08
N CYS A 69 -1.42 -13.35 18.28
CA CYS A 69 -0.98 -13.03 16.94
C CYS A 69 -0.11 -11.77 16.90
N ILE A 70 0.75 -11.69 15.90
CA ILE A 70 1.37 -10.44 15.49
C ILE A 70 0.38 -9.70 14.59
N LEU A 71 0.06 -8.46 14.93
CA LEU A 71 -0.93 -7.66 14.23
C LEU A 71 -0.26 -6.60 13.35
N TYR A 72 -0.70 -6.51 12.10
CA TYR A 72 -0.17 -5.60 11.10
C TYR A 72 -1.27 -4.72 10.54
N PHE A 73 -1.08 -3.41 10.56
CA PHE A 73 -1.94 -2.48 9.82
C PHE A 73 -1.62 -2.55 8.33
N ARG A 74 -2.65 -2.69 7.49
CA ARG A 74 -2.48 -2.76 6.03
C ARG A 74 -3.56 -1.97 5.31
N ILE A 75 -3.15 -1.29 4.24
CA ILE A 75 -4.05 -0.76 3.22
C ILE A 75 -4.38 -1.92 2.27
N ILE A 76 -5.66 -2.19 2.07
CA ILE A 76 -6.14 -3.29 1.20
C ILE A 76 -6.68 -2.78 -0.13
N GLN A 77 -6.87 -1.47 -0.29
CA GLN A 77 -7.31 -0.86 -1.53
C GLN A 77 -6.45 0.35 -1.87
N PHE A 78 -5.96 0.40 -3.10
CA PHE A 78 -5.33 1.58 -3.68
C PHE A 78 -6.26 2.24 -4.67
N PHE A 79 -6.09 3.55 -4.84
CA PHE A 79 -6.86 4.33 -5.80
C PHE A 79 -6.21 4.30 -7.17
N GLY A 80 -7.02 4.44 -8.23
CA GLY A 80 -6.50 4.61 -9.59
C GLY A 80 -5.63 5.86 -9.72
N LYS A 81 -4.76 5.87 -10.74
CA LYS A 81 -3.76 6.91 -11.02
C LYS A 81 -4.33 8.34 -10.92
N GLU A 82 -5.51 8.55 -11.50
CA GLU A 82 -6.17 9.86 -11.61
C GLU A 82 -6.62 10.47 -10.27
N LEU A 83 -6.80 9.63 -9.24
CA LEU A 83 -7.30 10.09 -7.95
C LEU A 83 -6.17 10.37 -6.95
N ILE A 84 -4.95 9.91 -7.20
CA ILE A 84 -3.83 9.95 -6.24
C ILE A 84 -3.54 11.37 -5.74
N GLU A 85 -3.62 12.37 -6.62
CA GLU A 85 -3.37 13.78 -6.28
C GLU A 85 -4.42 14.39 -5.35
N GLN A 86 -5.63 13.84 -5.36
CA GLN A 86 -6.77 14.32 -4.56
C GLN A 86 -6.80 13.69 -3.17
N LEU A 87 -5.96 12.68 -2.92
CA LEU A 87 -5.98 11.96 -1.65
C LEU A 87 -5.26 12.73 -0.54
N ASN A 88 -5.64 12.40 0.70
CA ASN A 88 -4.98 12.94 1.88
C ASN A 88 -3.45 12.64 1.85
N PRO A 89 -2.58 13.65 2.05
CA PRO A 89 -1.13 13.49 1.99
C PRO A 89 -0.55 12.42 2.91
N MET A 90 -1.09 12.30 4.13
CA MET A 90 -0.63 11.30 5.10
C MET A 90 -1.06 9.89 4.68
N TYR A 91 -2.26 9.75 4.12
CA TYR A 91 -2.73 8.47 3.58
C TYR A 91 -1.84 8.00 2.41
N ILE A 92 -1.52 8.88 1.45
CA ILE A 92 -0.67 8.47 0.33
C ILE A 92 0.75 8.16 0.77
N GLN A 93 1.27 8.81 1.81
CA GLN A 93 2.56 8.43 2.38
C GLN A 93 2.52 7.01 2.96
N MET A 94 1.45 6.63 3.68
CA MET A 94 1.28 5.27 4.18
C MET A 94 1.16 4.25 3.03
N ALA A 95 0.41 4.59 1.99
CA ALA A 95 0.26 3.78 0.78
C ALA A 95 1.60 3.57 0.07
N GLN A 96 2.38 4.63 -0.10
CA GLN A 96 3.70 4.61 -0.73
C GLN A 96 4.67 3.70 0.03
N LEU A 97 4.75 3.82 1.36
CA LEU A 97 5.61 2.96 2.16
C LEU A 97 5.24 1.48 2.02
N GLN A 98 3.95 1.16 2.10
CA GLN A 98 3.48 -0.22 1.92
C GLN A 98 3.81 -0.75 0.53
N MET A 99 3.54 0.04 -0.49
CA MET A 99 3.83 -0.34 -1.86
C MET A 99 5.33 -0.55 -2.09
N HIS A 100 6.17 0.35 -1.60
CA HIS A 100 7.62 0.22 -1.68
C HIS A 100 8.10 -1.08 -1.03
N LYS A 101 7.51 -1.46 0.10
CA LYS A 101 7.81 -2.76 0.73
C LYS A 101 7.38 -3.95 -0.12
N LEU A 102 6.22 -3.89 -0.79
CA LEU A 102 5.74 -4.96 -1.66
C LEU A 102 6.64 -5.16 -2.89
N VAL A 103 7.09 -4.07 -3.51
CA VAL A 103 8.02 -4.12 -4.65
C VAL A 103 9.40 -4.62 -4.23
N THR A 104 9.98 -4.06 -3.16
CA THR A 104 11.33 -4.45 -2.71
C THR A 104 11.40 -5.86 -2.10
N SER A 105 10.26 -6.43 -1.71
CA SER A 105 10.16 -7.84 -1.28
C SER A 105 9.79 -8.81 -2.41
N SER A 106 9.74 -8.34 -3.66
CA SER A 106 9.32 -9.13 -4.83
C SER A 106 7.91 -9.72 -4.74
N LEU A 107 7.07 -9.23 -3.82
CA LEU A 107 5.65 -9.61 -3.78
C LEU A 107 4.90 -8.97 -4.96
N TRP A 108 5.28 -7.76 -5.34
CA TRP A 108 4.80 -7.09 -6.54
C TRP A 108 5.90 -7.06 -7.61
N LEU A 109 5.58 -7.59 -8.78
CA LEU A 109 6.46 -7.69 -9.93
C LEU A 109 6.72 -6.32 -10.54
N THR A 110 7.99 -6.08 -10.86
CA THR A 110 8.44 -4.92 -11.62
C THR A 110 9.47 -5.35 -12.66
N ASP A 111 9.42 -4.76 -13.84
CA ASP A 111 10.57 -4.80 -14.73
C ASP A 111 11.68 -3.88 -14.21
N GLN A 112 12.90 -4.04 -14.74
CA GLN A 112 14.07 -3.26 -14.32
C GLN A 112 13.86 -1.75 -14.49
N ASN A 113 13.20 -1.29 -15.57
CA ASN A 113 13.03 0.14 -15.83
C ASN A 113 12.07 0.76 -14.80
N THR A 114 10.94 0.10 -14.55
CA THR A 114 9.98 0.48 -13.53
C THR A 114 10.61 0.46 -12.15
N ALA A 115 11.36 -0.58 -11.80
CA ALA A 115 12.06 -0.68 -10.53
C ALA A 115 13.05 0.48 -10.33
N CYS A 116 13.85 0.81 -11.35
CA CYS A 116 14.75 1.96 -11.31
C CYS A 116 14.01 3.30 -11.16
N SER A 117 12.88 3.49 -11.85
CA SER A 117 12.04 4.69 -11.71
C SER A 117 11.49 4.85 -10.30
N LEU A 118 10.93 3.77 -9.73
CA LEU A 118 10.41 3.79 -8.36
C LEU A 118 11.53 4.02 -7.33
N ALA A 119 12.69 3.40 -7.51
CA ALA A 119 13.86 3.64 -6.66
C ALA A 119 14.35 5.10 -6.75
N ALA A 120 14.32 5.72 -7.94
CA ALA A 120 14.69 7.13 -8.11
C ALA A 120 13.73 8.06 -7.36
N TYR A 121 12.42 7.81 -7.41
CA TYR A 121 11.45 8.54 -6.58
C TYR A 121 11.69 8.28 -5.10
N GLN A 122 12.00 7.04 -4.68
CA GLN A 122 12.32 6.73 -3.29
C GLN A 122 13.54 7.50 -2.79
N CYS A 123 14.61 7.61 -3.59
CA CYS A 123 15.74 8.47 -3.29
C CYS A 123 15.29 9.91 -3.04
N ALA A 124 14.41 10.45 -3.88
CA ALA A 124 13.93 11.80 -3.71
C ALA A 124 13.01 11.99 -2.48
N ILE A 125 12.23 10.97 -2.11
CA ILE A 125 11.39 10.95 -0.91
C ILE A 125 12.26 11.01 0.37
N GLU A 126 13.42 10.34 0.34
CA GLU A 126 14.34 10.27 1.48
C GLU A 126 15.30 11.46 1.54
N PHE A 127 15.81 11.92 0.40
CA PHE A 127 16.95 12.85 0.33
C PHE A 127 16.66 14.17 -0.41
N GLY A 128 15.47 14.32 -1.00
CA GLY A 128 15.09 15.48 -1.80
C GLY A 128 15.60 15.43 -3.24
N PRO A 129 15.56 16.57 -3.96
CA PRO A 129 16.08 16.66 -5.33
C PRO A 129 17.59 16.35 -5.40
N TYR A 130 18.01 15.75 -6.51
CA TYR A 130 19.40 15.43 -6.77
C TYR A 130 20.26 16.70 -6.87
N ASN A 131 21.37 16.75 -6.12
CA ASN A 131 22.30 17.89 -6.08
C ASN A 131 23.77 17.52 -6.34
N GLY A 132 24.05 16.28 -6.77
CA GLY A 132 25.41 15.80 -7.06
C GLY A 132 26.23 15.34 -5.85
N GLN A 133 25.86 15.67 -4.61
CA GLN A 133 26.63 15.32 -3.41
C GLN A 133 26.24 13.96 -2.80
N GLN A 134 25.12 13.37 -3.23
CA GLN A 134 24.48 12.21 -2.57
C GLN A 134 24.82 10.86 -3.23
N PHE A 135 25.77 10.82 -4.16
CA PHE A 135 26.12 9.62 -4.96
C PHE A 135 26.56 8.42 -4.11
N GLY A 136 27.29 8.68 -3.01
CA GLY A 136 27.78 7.63 -2.11
C GLY A 136 26.69 6.93 -1.30
N PHE A 137 25.51 7.53 -1.16
CA PHE A 137 24.41 6.96 -0.35
C PHE A 137 23.68 5.85 -1.08
N VAL A 138 23.37 6.04 -2.36
CA VAL A 138 22.73 5.02 -3.21
C VAL A 138 23.55 3.72 -3.22
N ASN A 139 24.88 3.82 -3.12
CA ASN A 139 25.75 2.65 -3.03
C ASN A 139 25.49 1.76 -1.81
N ASN A 140 25.10 2.38 -0.69
CA ASN A 140 24.86 1.71 0.59
C ASN A 140 23.39 1.33 0.80
N THR A 141 22.45 2.00 0.11
CA THR A 141 21.01 1.78 0.28
C THR A 141 20.35 1.04 -0.89
N ILE A 142 21.06 0.70 -1.97
CA ILE A 142 20.41 0.05 -3.14
C ILE A 142 19.65 -1.24 -2.79
N SER A 143 20.11 -1.99 -1.78
CA SER A 143 19.44 -3.22 -1.30
C SER A 143 18.13 -2.95 -0.54
N THR A 144 17.88 -1.70 -0.13
CA THR A 144 16.60 -1.27 0.44
C THR A 144 15.71 -0.59 -0.60
N LEU A 145 16.28 -0.15 -1.73
CA LEU A 145 15.55 0.54 -2.80
C LEU A 145 14.99 -0.40 -3.87
N LEU A 146 15.61 -1.58 -4.05
CA LEU A 146 15.26 -2.55 -5.09
C LEU A 146 15.17 -3.96 -4.53
N SER A 147 14.41 -4.82 -5.21
CA SER A 147 14.35 -6.24 -4.89
C SER A 147 15.69 -6.94 -5.13
N ALA A 148 15.88 -8.07 -4.44
CA ALA A 148 17.12 -8.82 -4.48
C ALA A 148 17.48 -9.35 -5.87
N GLU A 149 16.50 -9.57 -6.73
CA GLU A 149 16.71 -10.05 -8.11
C GLU A 149 17.53 -9.10 -8.98
N PHE A 150 17.57 -7.82 -8.63
CA PHE A 150 18.35 -6.80 -9.34
C PHE A 150 19.79 -6.65 -8.81
N ILE A 151 20.19 -7.40 -7.78
CA ILE A 151 21.50 -7.27 -7.13
C ILE A 151 22.65 -7.67 -8.07
N ASP A 152 22.45 -8.64 -8.97
CA ASP A 152 23.54 -9.12 -9.85
C ASP A 152 24.03 -8.06 -10.86
N LYS A 153 23.22 -7.02 -11.12
CA LYS A 153 23.57 -5.88 -11.99
C LYS A 153 23.80 -4.59 -11.20
N LYS A 154 24.15 -4.70 -9.92
CA LYS A 154 24.21 -3.61 -8.93
C LYS A 154 24.76 -2.28 -9.49
N LYS A 155 25.94 -2.29 -10.13
CA LYS A 155 26.60 -1.07 -10.61
C LYS A 155 25.82 -0.36 -11.73
N GLN A 156 25.32 -1.12 -12.70
CA GLN A 156 24.55 -0.55 -13.82
C GLN A 156 23.25 0.03 -13.31
N ILE A 157 22.53 -0.75 -12.50
CA ILE A 157 21.23 -0.37 -11.94
C ILE A 157 21.36 0.84 -11.01
N GLN A 158 22.42 0.92 -10.21
CA GLN A 158 22.71 2.12 -9.41
C GLN A 158 22.86 3.36 -10.29
N GLN A 159 23.61 3.26 -11.38
CA GLN A 159 23.76 4.38 -12.31
C GLN A 159 22.43 4.75 -12.98
N ASP A 160 21.61 3.77 -13.35
CA ASP A 160 20.29 4.01 -13.93
C ASP A 160 19.35 4.73 -12.96
N VAL A 161 19.33 4.33 -11.67
CA VAL A 161 18.56 5.00 -10.61
C VAL A 161 19.01 6.44 -10.45
N ILE A 162 20.32 6.68 -10.41
CA ILE A 162 20.89 8.03 -10.25
C ILE A 162 20.55 8.91 -11.46
N ASN A 163 20.67 8.37 -12.67
CA ASN A 163 20.35 9.10 -13.90
C ASN A 163 18.88 9.52 -13.91
N LYS A 164 17.96 8.61 -13.55
CA LYS A 164 16.53 8.92 -13.42
C LYS A 164 16.25 9.94 -12.31
N TRP A 165 16.88 9.80 -11.15
CA TRP A 165 16.69 10.75 -10.05
C TRP A 165 17.13 12.17 -10.43
N LYS A 166 18.27 12.28 -11.14
CA LYS A 166 18.73 13.55 -11.72
C LYS A 166 17.73 14.10 -12.72
N GLU A 167 17.31 13.29 -13.70
CA GLU A 167 16.32 13.68 -14.72
C GLU A 167 15.01 14.18 -14.07
N TYR A 168 14.47 13.44 -13.10
CA TYR A 168 13.22 13.81 -12.42
C TYR A 168 13.36 15.09 -11.59
N SER A 169 14.56 15.37 -11.08
CA SER A 169 14.85 16.63 -10.37
C SER A 169 14.86 17.81 -11.34
N GLU A 170 15.50 17.66 -12.50
CA GLU A 170 15.56 18.69 -13.56
C GLU A 170 14.19 18.97 -14.19
N GLN A 171 13.32 17.95 -14.29
CA GLN A 171 11.94 18.07 -14.75
C GLN A 171 10.96 18.59 -13.67
N GLY A 172 11.43 18.82 -12.44
CA GLY A 172 10.59 19.27 -11.33
C GLY A 172 9.58 18.24 -10.83
N LEU A 173 9.74 16.95 -11.15
CA LEU A 173 8.84 15.87 -10.69
C LEU A 173 9.05 15.53 -9.21
N VAL A 174 10.18 15.91 -8.63
CA VAL A 174 10.54 15.60 -7.24
C VAL A 174 10.93 16.83 -6.42
N GLU A 175 10.41 18.00 -6.80
CA GLU A 175 10.68 19.28 -6.13
C GLU A 175 10.35 19.26 -4.63
N THR A 176 9.28 18.55 -4.26
CA THR A 176 8.92 18.30 -2.87
C THR A 176 8.77 16.81 -2.62
N LYS A 177 8.95 16.40 -1.35
CA LYS A 177 8.69 15.02 -0.93
C LYS A 177 7.28 14.54 -1.30
N GLN A 178 6.29 15.41 -1.14
CA GLN A 178 4.90 15.08 -1.46
C GLN A 178 4.72 14.83 -2.96
N LYS A 179 5.30 15.68 -3.81
CA LYS A 179 5.26 15.51 -5.27
C LYS A 179 5.97 14.22 -5.71
N ALA A 180 7.10 13.89 -5.07
CA ALA A 180 7.78 12.62 -5.30
C ALA A 180 6.93 11.40 -4.91
N ILE A 181 6.18 11.46 -3.79
CA ILE A 181 5.25 10.40 -3.37
C ILE A 181 4.11 10.22 -4.40
N VAL A 182 3.50 11.32 -4.84
CA VAL A 182 2.44 11.29 -5.86
C VAL A 182 2.94 10.64 -7.15
N ASN A 183 4.07 11.13 -7.68
CA ASN A 183 4.64 10.60 -8.92
C ASN A 183 5.10 9.14 -8.77
N TYR A 184 5.61 8.74 -7.61
CA TYR A 184 5.92 7.34 -7.29
C TYR A 184 4.66 6.47 -7.46
N LEU A 185 3.56 6.86 -6.81
CA LEU A 185 2.32 6.08 -6.83
C LEU A 185 1.64 6.10 -8.20
N GLN A 186 1.70 7.20 -8.94
CA GLN A 186 1.17 7.29 -10.31
C GLN A 186 1.97 6.40 -11.27
N THR A 187 3.30 6.43 -11.18
CA THR A 187 4.18 5.54 -11.96
C THR A 187 3.89 4.08 -11.63
N ALA A 188 3.66 3.78 -10.35
CA ALA A 188 3.29 2.46 -9.93
C ALA A 188 1.95 1.99 -10.48
N ALA A 189 0.94 2.86 -10.43
CA ALA A 189 -0.39 2.58 -10.93
C ALA A 189 -0.40 2.26 -12.43
N GLU A 190 0.54 2.85 -13.17
CA GLU A 190 0.68 2.64 -14.60
C GLU A 190 1.48 1.38 -14.95
N TRP A 191 2.58 1.11 -14.23
CA TRP A 191 3.58 0.14 -14.69
C TRP A 191 3.69 -1.12 -13.82
N VAL A 192 3.11 -1.15 -12.62
CA VAL A 192 3.14 -2.32 -11.74
C VAL A 192 1.89 -3.17 -11.97
N PRO A 193 1.98 -4.39 -12.52
CA PRO A 193 0.80 -5.17 -12.89
C PRO A 193 -0.14 -5.46 -11.71
N GLN A 194 0.44 -5.62 -10.51
CA GLN A 194 -0.27 -5.90 -9.26
C GLN A 194 -0.70 -4.65 -8.50
N PHE A 195 -0.54 -3.44 -9.05
CA PHE A 195 -0.97 -2.24 -8.38
C PHE A 195 -2.46 -2.31 -8.03
N GLY A 196 -2.79 -1.96 -6.79
CA GLY A 196 -4.15 -2.03 -6.27
C GLY A 196 -4.68 -3.43 -5.96
N THR A 197 -3.84 -4.46 -6.07
CA THR A 197 -4.25 -5.82 -5.71
C THR A 197 -4.02 -6.11 -4.23
N TYR A 198 -4.91 -6.89 -3.64
CA TYR A 198 -4.69 -7.58 -2.39
C TYR A 198 -4.01 -8.94 -2.65
N VAL A 199 -2.94 -9.24 -1.93
CA VAL A 199 -2.12 -10.45 -2.16
C VAL A 199 -2.49 -11.52 -1.13
N ILE A 200 -2.86 -12.70 -1.63
CA ILE A 200 -3.15 -13.90 -0.85
C ILE A 200 -2.03 -14.92 -1.11
N ASN A 201 -1.49 -15.49 -0.04
CA ASN A 201 -0.50 -16.55 -0.15
C ASN A 201 -1.24 -17.90 -0.28
N CYS A 202 -0.88 -18.66 -1.29
CA CYS A 202 -1.51 -19.93 -1.63
C CYS A 202 -0.45 -20.99 -1.97
N TYR A 203 -0.86 -22.25 -1.90
CA TYR A 203 -0.11 -23.38 -2.42
C TYR A 203 -0.85 -23.93 -3.64
N LEU A 204 -0.24 -23.85 -4.82
CA LEU A 204 -0.78 -24.41 -6.06
C LEU A 204 -0.57 -25.93 -6.04
N LEU A 205 -1.67 -26.67 -5.89
CA LEU A 205 -1.70 -28.12 -5.88
C LEU A 205 -1.60 -28.66 -7.30
N ASN A 206 -2.54 -28.26 -8.16
CA ASN A 206 -2.70 -28.79 -9.51
C ASN A 206 -2.92 -27.68 -10.54
N GLN A 207 -2.38 -27.87 -11.74
CA GLN A 207 -2.74 -27.13 -12.94
C GLN A 207 -3.15 -28.11 -14.03
N ASP A 208 -4.37 -27.98 -14.56
CA ASP A 208 -4.91 -28.87 -15.61
C ASP A 208 -4.72 -30.36 -15.29
N TYR A 209 -4.99 -30.72 -14.03
CA TYR A 209 -4.85 -32.08 -13.48
C TYR A 209 -3.41 -32.60 -13.37
N GLN A 210 -2.40 -31.76 -13.60
CA GLN A 210 -1.01 -32.05 -13.29
C GLN A 210 -0.63 -31.50 -11.92
N VAL A 211 0.00 -32.34 -11.09
CA VAL A 211 0.50 -31.93 -9.77
C VAL A 211 1.69 -31.01 -9.97
N ILE A 212 1.60 -29.78 -9.47
CA ILE A 212 2.67 -28.78 -9.50
C ILE A 212 3.36 -28.71 -8.13
N GLY A 213 2.56 -28.52 -7.07
CA GLY A 213 3.04 -28.50 -5.69
C GLY A 213 4.01 -27.35 -5.38
N THR A 214 3.59 -26.10 -5.56
CA THR A 214 4.45 -24.93 -5.31
C THR A 214 3.73 -23.82 -4.56
N GLU A 215 4.47 -23.04 -3.78
CA GLU A 215 3.95 -21.80 -3.21
C GLU A 215 3.81 -20.72 -4.30
N CYS A 216 2.72 -19.97 -4.21
CA CYS A 216 2.39 -18.90 -5.14
C CYS A 216 1.60 -17.79 -4.46
N PHE A 217 1.49 -16.66 -5.13
CA PHE A 217 0.67 -15.53 -4.71
C PHE A 217 -0.52 -15.37 -5.65
N LEU A 218 -1.71 -15.31 -5.08
CA LEU A 218 -2.92 -14.89 -5.76
C LEU A 218 -3.17 -13.42 -5.44
N SER A 219 -2.95 -12.56 -6.42
CA SER A 219 -3.24 -11.13 -6.34
C SER A 219 -4.64 -10.86 -6.88
N VAL A 220 -5.51 -10.23 -6.09
CA VAL A 220 -6.90 -9.94 -6.45
C VAL A 220 -7.16 -8.43 -6.42
N ALA A 221 -7.74 -7.89 -7.48
CA ALA A 221 -8.27 -6.53 -7.53
C ALA A 221 -9.74 -6.57 -7.98
N LYS A 222 -10.33 -5.39 -8.19
CA LYS A 222 -11.72 -5.24 -8.65
C LYS A 222 -12.00 -5.97 -9.96
N ASP A 223 -11.14 -5.80 -10.95
CA ASP A 223 -11.34 -6.19 -12.34
C ASP A 223 -10.51 -7.42 -12.75
N LYS A 224 -9.41 -7.67 -12.05
CA LYS A 224 -8.44 -8.72 -12.40
C LYS A 224 -7.99 -9.59 -11.24
N CYS A 225 -7.43 -10.74 -11.59
CA CYS A 225 -6.62 -11.58 -10.73
C CYS A 225 -5.31 -11.98 -11.43
N ILE A 226 -4.25 -12.15 -10.64
CA ILE A 226 -2.92 -12.50 -11.12
C ILE A 226 -2.36 -13.59 -10.22
N ILE A 227 -1.85 -14.66 -10.81
CA ILE A 227 -1.17 -15.73 -10.09
C ILE A 227 0.33 -15.63 -10.40
N THR A 228 1.15 -15.47 -9.37
CA THR A 228 2.61 -15.39 -9.50
C THR A 228 3.30 -16.46 -8.65
N SER A 229 4.38 -17.05 -9.15
CA SER A 229 5.22 -17.97 -8.37
C SER A 229 6.11 -17.21 -7.39
N LEU A 230 6.74 -17.93 -6.45
CA LEU A 230 7.82 -17.38 -5.60
C LEU A 230 9.05 -16.90 -6.40
N THR A 231 9.22 -17.38 -7.63
CA THR A 231 10.31 -16.99 -8.53
C THR A 231 9.90 -15.86 -9.46
N ASN A 232 8.86 -15.11 -9.09
CA ASN A 232 8.38 -13.95 -9.83
C ASN A 232 7.84 -14.23 -11.24
N GLN A 233 7.48 -15.49 -11.53
CA GLN A 233 6.88 -15.85 -12.80
C GLN A 233 5.36 -15.66 -12.74
N VAL A 234 4.80 -14.95 -13.71
CA VAL A 234 3.34 -14.90 -13.92
C VAL A 234 2.88 -16.25 -14.46
N LEU A 235 2.10 -16.98 -13.66
CA LEU A 235 1.50 -18.27 -14.03
C LEU A 235 0.18 -18.07 -14.77
N ALA A 236 -0.59 -17.06 -14.37
CA ALA A 236 -1.82 -16.65 -15.03
C ALA A 236 -2.15 -15.19 -14.74
N TYR A 237 -2.84 -14.58 -15.70
CA TYR A 237 -3.46 -13.25 -15.59
C TYR A 237 -4.86 -13.38 -16.19
N SER A 238 -5.87 -12.84 -15.53
CA SER A 238 -7.23 -12.85 -16.05
C SER A 238 -8.10 -11.78 -15.42
N ASP A 239 -9.05 -11.28 -16.21
CA ASP A 239 -10.16 -10.49 -15.70
C ASP A 239 -11.18 -11.42 -15.02
N TRP A 240 -11.94 -10.87 -14.07
CA TRP A 240 -12.96 -11.64 -13.35
C TRP A 240 -14.12 -12.08 -14.24
N SER A 241 -14.37 -11.40 -15.37
CA SER A 241 -15.34 -11.82 -16.39
C SER A 241 -15.04 -13.22 -16.94
N ASP A 242 -13.77 -13.61 -16.95
CA ASP A 242 -13.27 -14.84 -17.55
C ASP A 242 -12.72 -15.83 -16.49
N THR A 243 -13.01 -15.55 -15.21
CA THR A 243 -12.52 -16.32 -14.07
C THR A 243 -13.66 -16.84 -13.20
N ASP A 244 -13.80 -18.16 -13.12
CA ASP A 244 -14.71 -18.79 -12.16
C ASP A 244 -13.94 -19.19 -10.88
N LEU A 245 -14.37 -18.67 -9.73
CA LEU A 245 -13.88 -19.10 -8.41
C LEU A 245 -14.84 -20.10 -7.79
N GLN A 246 -14.34 -21.29 -7.47
CA GLN A 246 -15.09 -22.34 -6.79
C GLN A 246 -14.39 -22.73 -5.49
N ILE A 247 -15.07 -22.60 -4.36
CA ILE A 247 -14.53 -22.99 -3.05
C ILE A 247 -14.95 -24.42 -2.76
N SER A 248 -13.99 -25.25 -2.30
CA SER A 248 -14.28 -26.63 -1.92
C SER A 248 -15.20 -26.65 -0.69
N PRO A 249 -16.38 -27.29 -0.76
CA PRO A 249 -17.30 -27.38 0.37
C PRO A 249 -16.79 -28.31 1.48
N ARG A 250 -15.69 -29.05 1.25
CA ARG A 250 -15.25 -30.15 2.13
C ARG A 250 -14.29 -29.73 3.22
N ASP A 251 -13.45 -28.72 3.01
CA ASP A 251 -12.32 -28.48 3.93
C ASP A 251 -12.00 -27.01 4.22
N ASN A 252 -12.73 -26.02 3.67
CA ASN A 252 -12.46 -24.59 3.84
C ASN A 252 -10.97 -24.21 3.63
N LYS A 253 -10.24 -25.03 2.87
CA LYS A 253 -8.80 -24.88 2.64
C LYS A 253 -8.49 -24.90 1.16
N ARG A 254 -9.31 -25.57 0.35
CA ARG A 254 -9.10 -25.66 -1.09
C ARG A 254 -10.07 -24.81 -1.89
N PHE A 255 -9.59 -24.30 -3.00
CA PHE A 255 -10.41 -23.61 -3.98
C PHE A 255 -9.82 -23.79 -5.38
N THR A 256 -10.66 -23.65 -6.39
CA THR A 256 -10.29 -23.75 -7.79
C THR A 256 -10.56 -22.43 -8.47
N LEU A 257 -9.58 -21.94 -9.24
CA LEU A 257 -9.78 -20.88 -10.22
C LEU A 257 -9.75 -21.49 -11.61
N LYS A 258 -10.82 -21.26 -12.39
CA LYS A 258 -10.84 -21.59 -13.80
C LYS A 258 -10.59 -20.31 -14.60
N ILE A 259 -9.45 -20.26 -15.29
CA ILE A 259 -8.99 -19.08 -16.05
C ILE A 259 -8.72 -19.53 -17.49
N ASN A 260 -9.40 -18.94 -18.48
CA ASN A 260 -9.15 -19.23 -19.90
C ASN A 260 -9.11 -20.74 -20.23
N ASN A 261 -10.07 -21.50 -19.70
CA ASN A 261 -10.16 -22.97 -19.78
C ASN A 261 -9.07 -23.78 -19.07
N LYS A 262 -8.17 -23.13 -18.32
CA LYS A 262 -7.23 -23.81 -17.43
C LYS A 262 -7.78 -23.88 -16.01
N ASN A 263 -7.56 -25.00 -15.34
CA ASN A 263 -7.96 -25.19 -13.95
C ASN A 263 -6.75 -25.09 -13.03
N PHE A 264 -6.82 -24.21 -12.04
CA PHE A 264 -5.81 -24.06 -10.99
C PHE A 264 -6.43 -24.43 -9.65
N GLU A 265 -5.96 -25.52 -9.03
CA GLU A 265 -6.39 -25.93 -7.70
C GLU A 265 -5.39 -25.44 -6.66
N PHE A 266 -5.87 -24.69 -5.68
CA PHE A 266 -5.08 -24.10 -4.63
C PHE A 266 -5.46 -24.64 -3.26
N GLN A 267 -4.51 -24.53 -2.34
CA GLN A 267 -4.71 -24.64 -0.91
C GLN A 267 -4.26 -23.36 -0.21
N CYS A 268 -5.07 -22.81 0.68
CA CYS A 268 -4.66 -21.73 1.58
C CYS A 268 -5.22 -21.98 3.00
N GLU A 269 -4.64 -21.31 3.99
CA GLU A 269 -5.15 -21.38 5.36
C GLU A 269 -6.46 -20.62 5.46
N ASN A 270 -7.58 -21.34 5.54
CA ASN A 270 -8.92 -20.81 5.77
C ASN A 270 -9.42 -19.86 4.67
N ILE A 271 -9.72 -20.40 3.47
CA ILE A 271 -10.24 -19.62 2.32
C ILE A 271 -11.51 -18.83 2.66
N ALA A 272 -12.32 -19.32 3.60
CA ALA A 272 -13.53 -18.64 4.06
C ALA A 272 -13.24 -17.26 4.69
N LYS A 273 -12.01 -17.01 5.18
CA LYS A 273 -11.60 -15.68 5.65
C LYS A 273 -11.18 -14.73 4.53
N PHE A 274 -10.72 -15.26 3.40
CA PHE A 274 -10.33 -14.45 2.24
C PHE A 274 -11.50 -14.18 1.30
N GLN A 275 -12.49 -15.08 1.23
CA GLN A 275 -13.66 -14.92 0.36
C GLN A 275 -14.36 -13.56 0.53
N PRO A 276 -14.66 -13.06 1.75
CA PRO A 276 -15.31 -11.75 1.89
C PRO A 276 -14.45 -10.61 1.35
N ILE A 277 -13.11 -10.73 1.38
CA ILE A 277 -12.20 -9.72 0.84
C ILE A 277 -12.18 -9.79 -0.68
N ILE A 278 -12.16 -11.00 -1.26
CA ILE A 278 -12.26 -11.18 -2.71
C ILE A 278 -13.58 -10.60 -3.22
N GLU A 279 -14.70 -10.90 -2.55
CA GLU A 279 -16.01 -10.35 -2.88
C GLU A 279 -16.06 -8.82 -2.70
N TRP A 280 -15.49 -8.32 -1.61
CA TRP A 280 -15.40 -6.88 -1.37
C TRP A 280 -14.57 -6.16 -2.44
N GLN A 281 -13.42 -6.72 -2.85
CA GLN A 281 -12.60 -6.19 -3.94
C GLN A 281 -13.41 -6.11 -5.24
N LYS A 282 -14.12 -7.18 -5.60
CA LYS A 282 -14.98 -7.25 -6.79
C LYS A 282 -16.14 -6.24 -6.74
N SER A 283 -16.68 -5.95 -5.56
CA SER A 283 -17.83 -5.06 -5.40
C SER A 283 -17.47 -3.58 -5.38
N GLN A 284 -16.19 -3.18 -5.37
CA GLN A 284 -15.83 -1.77 -5.23
C GLN A 284 -16.23 -0.94 -6.46
N SER A 285 -16.95 0.16 -6.23
CA SER A 285 -17.08 1.28 -7.17
C SER A 285 -16.07 2.35 -6.79
N TYR A 286 -15.14 2.70 -7.71
CA TYR A 286 -14.19 3.78 -7.46
C TYR A 286 -14.88 5.13 -7.23
N ASN A 287 -16.11 5.31 -7.74
CA ASN A 287 -16.92 6.52 -7.54
C ASN A 287 -17.41 6.68 -6.09
N ASP A 288 -17.56 5.58 -5.36
CA ASP A 288 -18.00 5.59 -3.95
C ASP A 288 -16.85 5.99 -3.00
N LEU A 289 -15.66 6.20 -3.54
CA LEU A 289 -14.46 6.62 -2.81
C LEU A 289 -14.17 8.13 -3.00
N ILE A 290 -14.71 8.76 -4.04
CA ILE A 290 -14.54 10.21 -4.33
C ILE A 290 -15.42 11.08 -3.42
N SER A 291 -16.54 10.54 -2.92
CA SER A 291 -17.43 11.24 -1.98
C SER A 291 -16.81 11.53 -0.61
N ILE A 292 -15.56 11.12 -0.38
CA ILE A 292 -14.82 11.35 0.87
C ILE A 292 -14.35 12.81 0.98
N ASP A 293 -14.22 13.53 -0.14
CA ASP A 293 -13.71 14.93 -0.14
C ASP A 293 -14.79 15.99 -0.35
N SER A 294 -15.95 15.63 -0.93
CA SER A 294 -17.01 16.59 -1.26
C SER A 294 -17.77 17.16 -0.04
N THR A 295 -17.59 16.60 1.15
CA THR A 295 -18.27 17.06 2.38
C THR A 295 -17.51 18.13 3.18
N GLN A 296 -16.31 18.56 2.75
CA GLN A 296 -15.54 19.59 3.48
C GLN A 296 -15.35 20.92 2.73
N GLN A 297 -16.01 21.14 1.58
CA GLN A 297 -15.94 22.43 0.86
C GLN A 297 -17.18 23.33 1.02
N ASN A 298 -18.14 23.03 1.90
CA ASN A 298 -19.40 23.78 2.00
C ASN A 298 -19.73 24.44 3.34
N ASP A 299 -18.78 24.57 4.28
CA ASP A 299 -18.99 25.31 5.53
C ASP A 299 -17.98 26.47 5.72
N GLU A 300 -17.60 27.16 4.66
CA GLU A 300 -17.10 28.54 4.75
C GLU A 300 -18.21 29.54 4.42
N GLN A 301 -19.15 29.72 5.36
CA GLN A 301 -19.96 30.94 5.39
C GLN A 301 -19.22 32.03 6.17
N LEU A 302 -18.66 32.96 5.39
CA LEU A 302 -18.62 34.42 5.63
C LEU A 302 -18.51 34.88 7.09
N ILE A 303 -17.30 35.22 7.51
CA ILE A 303 -17.09 36.33 8.44
C ILE A 303 -16.21 37.37 7.73
N SER A 304 -16.84 38.45 7.31
CA SER A 304 -16.21 39.63 6.71
C SER A 304 -15.23 40.28 7.70
N PRO A 305 -14.04 40.72 7.26
CA PRO A 305 -13.16 41.52 8.10
C PRO A 305 -13.63 42.98 8.10
N THR A 306 -14.07 43.47 9.27
CA THR A 306 -14.30 44.90 9.48
C THR A 306 -12.94 45.59 9.64
N THR A 307 -12.61 46.45 8.69
CA THR A 307 -11.57 47.46 8.75
C THR A 307 -11.84 48.46 9.87
N CYS A 308 -10.81 48.80 10.65
CA CYS A 308 -10.65 50.14 11.21
C CYS A 308 -9.17 50.54 11.17
N ILE A 309 -8.98 51.76 10.69
CA ILE A 309 -7.75 52.40 10.22
C ILE A 309 -6.92 52.96 11.39
N GLU A 310 -5.61 52.80 11.23
CA GLU A 310 -4.44 53.61 11.60
C GLU A 310 -4.60 54.86 12.50
N SER A 311 -3.65 55.01 13.44
CA SER A 311 -2.78 56.20 13.56
C SER A 311 -1.58 55.80 14.45
N GLU A 312 -0.35 55.83 13.93
CA GLU A 312 0.66 56.91 14.18
C GLU A 312 1.04 57.02 15.67
N GLN A 313 2.29 57.12 16.12
CA GLN A 313 3.64 57.14 15.59
C GLN A 313 4.53 57.32 16.85
N ILE A 314 5.78 56.85 16.78
CA ILE A 314 6.96 57.41 17.47
C ILE A 314 7.24 57.02 18.94
N CYS A 315 8.41 56.37 19.06
CA CYS A 315 9.51 56.45 20.03
C CYS A 315 9.23 56.64 21.53
N GLU A 316 9.88 55.82 22.36
CA GLU A 316 11.16 56.21 22.98
C GLU A 316 11.83 55.04 23.73
N GLN A 317 13.15 54.97 23.55
CA GLN A 317 14.09 54.23 24.40
C GLN A 317 14.03 54.79 25.83
N ILE A 318 14.12 53.97 26.88
CA ILE A 318 14.95 54.24 28.07
C ILE A 318 15.49 52.91 28.62
N GLU A 319 16.78 52.93 28.91
CA GLU A 319 17.67 51.94 29.53
C GLU A 319 17.42 51.72 31.04
N GLU A 320 17.98 50.63 31.56
CA GLU A 320 18.53 50.37 32.91
C GLU A 320 17.86 50.95 34.17
N VAL A 321 17.38 50.05 35.06
CA VAL A 321 18.02 49.70 36.36
C VAL A 321 17.77 48.22 36.65
#